data_AF-A0A7K4IN48-F1
#
_entry.id   AF-A0A7K4IN48-F1
#
_cell.length_a   1.000
_cell.length_b   1.000
_cell.length_c   1.000
_cell.angle_alpha   90.00
_cell.angle_beta   90.00
_cell.angle_gamma   90.00
#
_symmetry.space_group_name_H-M   'P 1'
#
loop_
_entity.id
_entity.type
_entity.pdbx_description
1 polymer ?
#
loop_
_entity_poly.entity_id
_entity_poly.type
_entity_poly.pdbx_seq_one_letter_code
_entity_poly.pdbx_strand_id
1 'polypeptide(L)' 'MMIGGNIRGITRVLTTTIALETTRGEIVLAIALAMILLTIVTVVTLSLNLIQRRRA' A
#
# COMPACT_ATOMS: atom_id res chain seq x y z
N MET A 1 9.21 14.55 8.14
CA MET A 1 8.91 15.29 6.89
C MET A 1 8.68 14.28 5.78
N MET A 2 7.63 14.45 4.98
CA MET A 2 7.35 13.60 3.82
C MET A 2 8.02 14.21 2.58
N ILE A 3 8.94 13.48 1.94
CA ILE A 3 9.68 13.93 0.76
C ILE A 3 9.12 13.16 -0.44
N GLY A 4 8.21 13.78 -1.22
CA GLY A 4 7.60 13.15 -2.40
C GLY A 4 6.29 13.79 -2.89
N GLY A 5 5.76 13.28 -4.01
CA GLY A 5 4.53 13.73 -4.66
C GLY A 5 3.27 13.41 -3.86
N ASN A 6 2.78 14.38 -3.08
CA ASN A 6 1.57 14.25 -2.25
C ASN A 6 0.32 14.88 -2.89
N ILE A 7 0.31 15.03 -4.21
CA ILE A 7 -0.83 15.65 -4.90
C ILE A 7 -1.95 14.62 -4.99
N ARG A 8 -3.11 14.94 -4.39
CA ARG A 8 -4.32 14.10 -4.40
C ARG A 8 -4.65 13.70 -5.83
N GLY A 9 -4.79 12.39 -6.07
CA GLY A 9 -5.24 11.85 -7.36
C GLY A 9 -4.23 11.89 -8.51
N ILE A 10 -3.02 12.44 -8.31
CA ILE A 10 -2.01 12.52 -9.38
C ILE A 10 -0.76 11.73 -9.01
N THR A 11 -0.16 12.04 -7.86
CA THR A 11 1.11 11.43 -7.43
C THR A 11 1.02 10.73 -6.09
N ARG A 12 -0.08 10.93 -5.35
CA ARG A 12 -0.30 10.30 -4.07
C ARG A 12 -0.58 8.81 -4.23
N VAL A 13 0.38 8.00 -3.82
CA VAL A 13 0.24 6.55 -3.74
C VAL A 13 -0.29 6.11 -2.37
N LEU A 14 -0.73 4.85 -2.30
CA LEU A 14 -1.38 4.29 -1.12
C LEU A 14 -0.48 4.32 0.13
N THR A 15 0.82 4.02 -0.04
CA THR A 15 1.83 4.08 1.04
C THR A 15 2.02 5.49 1.60
N THR A 16 2.04 6.51 0.74
CA THR A 16 2.11 7.93 1.13
C THR A 16 0.85 8.37 1.85
N THR A 17 -0.32 7.86 1.44
CA THR A 17 -1.59 8.13 2.12
C THR A 17 -1.59 7.55 3.53
N ILE A 18 -1.13 6.31 3.71
CA ILE A 18 -0.98 5.70 5.04
C ILE A 18 -0.09 6.57 5.93
N ALA A 19 1.09 6.97 5.45
CA ALA A 19 2.00 7.82 6.22
C ALA A 19 1.38 9.19 6.58
N LEU A 20 0.61 9.78 5.66
CA LEU A 20 -0.09 11.05 5.86
C LEU A 20 -1.17 10.95 6.94
N GLU A 21 -2.02 9.92 6.87
CA GLU A 21 -3.09 9.70 7.85
C GLU A 21 -2.53 9.33 9.24
N THR A 22 -1.44 8.56 9.32
CA THR A 22 -0.71 8.33 10.58
C THR A 22 -0.18 9.64 11.16
N THR A 23 0.39 10.52 10.33
CA THR A 23 0.92 11.82 10.79
C THR A 23 -0.20 12.78 11.22
N ARG A 24 -1.42 12.61 10.71
CA ARG A 24 -2.60 13.39 11.11
C ARG A 24 -3.27 12.89 12.39
N GLY A 25 -2.86 11.73 12.91
CA GLY A 25 -3.48 11.09 14.08
C GLY A 25 -4.66 10.17 13.74
N GLU A 26 -5.00 10.00 12.46
CA GLU A 26 -6.07 9.11 11.98
C GLU A 26 -5.60 7.66 11.87
N ILE A 27 -5.20 7.09 13.01
CA ILE A 27 -4.55 5.77 13.09
C ILE A 27 -5.48 4.65 12.61
N VAL A 28 -6.78 4.73 12.92
CA VAL A 28 -7.77 3.72 12.50
C VAL A 28 -7.82 3.62 10.96
N LEU A 29 -7.88 4.76 10.28
CA LEU A 29 -7.87 4.82 8.82
C LEU A 29 -6.54 4.34 8.25
N ALA A 30 -5.42 4.74 8.86
CA ALA A 30 -4.09 4.30 8.42
C ALA A 30 -3.92 2.77 8.52
N ILE A 31 -4.39 2.15 9.60
CA ILE A 31 -4.37 0.70 9.79
C ILE A 31 -5.27 0.00 8.77
N ALA A 32 -6.48 0.51 8.53
CA ALA A 32 -7.38 -0.06 7.53
C ALA A 32 -6.74 -0.04 6.13
N LEU A 33 -6.13 1.08 5.73
CA LEU A 33 -5.40 1.21 4.46
C LEU A 33 -4.17 0.29 4.40
N ALA A 34 -3.45 0.12 5.50
CA ALA A 34 -2.30 -0.79 5.58
C ALA A 34 -2.73 -2.27 5.41
N MET A 35 -3.84 -2.67 6.01
CA MET A 35 -4.40 -4.02 5.82
C MET A 35 -4.79 -4.26 4.36
N ILE A 36 -5.44 -3.29 3.70
CA ILE A 36 -5.77 -3.37 2.27
C ILE A 36 -4.50 -3.53 1.43
N LEU A 37 -3.47 -2.72 1.69
CA LEU A 37 -2.20 -2.81 0.98
C LEU A 37 -1.58 -4.20 1.13
N LEU A 38 -1.53 -4.72 2.36
CA LEU A 38 -0.95 -6.01 2.65
C LEU A 38 -1.67 -7.14 1.91
N THR A 39 -3.01 -7.14 1.93
CA THR A 39 -3.80 -8.11 1.18
C THR A 39 -3.49 -8.06 -0.32
N ILE A 40 -3.44 -6.87 -0.92
CA ILE A 40 -3.12 -6.71 -2.35
C ILE A 40 -1.72 -7.26 -2.65
N VAL A 41 -0.71 -6.86 -1.87
CA VAL A 41 0.68 -7.30 -2.07
C VAL A 41 0.80 -8.82 -1.91
N THR A 42 0.17 -9.40 -0.89
CA THR A 42 0.17 -10.85 -0.68
C THR A 42 -0.50 -11.58 -1.84
N VAL A 43 -1.68 -11.14 -2.28
CA VAL A 43 -2.40 -11.78 -3.40
C VAL A 43 -1.58 -11.71 -4.69
N VAL A 44 -1.03 -10.55 -5.03
CA VAL A 44 -0.20 -10.38 -6.23
C VAL A 44 1.05 -11.26 -6.14
N THR A 45 1.77 -11.21 -5.02
CA THR A 45 3.00 -11.98 -4.82
C THR A 45 2.74 -13.48 -4.86
N LEU A 46 1.69 -13.94 -4.19
CA LEU A 46 1.30 -15.35 -4.15
C LEU A 46 0.89 -15.83 -5.55
N SER A 47 0.11 -15.04 -6.28
CA SER A 47 -0.32 -15.37 -7.64
C SER A 47 0.87 -15.51 -8.58
N LEU A 48 1.82 -14.57 -8.52
CA LEU A 48 3.06 -14.62 -9.30
C LEU A 48 3.90 -15.84 -8.94
N ASN A 49 4.04 -16.15 -7.64
CA ASN A 49 4.79 -17.32 -7.17
C ASN A 49 4.16 -18.63 -7.67
N LEU A 50 2.84 -18.76 -7.62
CA LEU A 50 2.11 -19.93 -8.12
C LEU A 50 2.29 -20.11 -9.63
N ILE A 51 2.29 -19.02 -10.40
CA ILE A 51 2.51 -19.06 -11.85
C ILE A 51 3.96 -19.45 -12.17
N GLN A 52 4.95 -18.89 -11.47
CA GLN A 52 6.36 -19.23 -11.67
C GLN A 52 6.68 -20.68 -11.28
N ARG A 53 6.09 -21.21 -10.20
CA ARG A 53 6.22 -22.62 -9.80
C ARG A 53 5.73 -23.61 -10.85
N ARG A 54 4.81 -23.21 -11.75
CA ARG A 54 4.34 -24.06 -12.85
C ARG A 54 5.26 -24.03 -14.08
N ARG A 55 6.21 -23.09 -14.14
CA ARG A 55 7.16 -22.94 -15.27
C ARG A 55 8.54 -23.53 -14.97
N ALA A 56 8.83 -23.87 -13.72
CA ALA A 56 10.03 -24.61 -13.29
C ALA A 56 9.70 -26.10 -13.16
#